data_AF-A0A3D0D6Z4-F1
#
_entry.id   AF-A0A3D0D6Z4-F1
#
_cell.length_a   1.000
_cell.length_b   1.000
_cell.length_c   1.000
_cell.angle_alpha   90.00
_cell.angle_beta   90.00
_cell.angle_gamma   90.00
#
_symmetry.space_group_name_H-M   'P 1'
#
loop_
_entity.id
_entity.type
_entity.pdbx_description
1 polymer ?
#
loop_
_entity_poly.entity_id
_entity_poly.type
_entity_poly.pdbx_seq_one_letter_code
_entity_poly.pdbx_strand_id
1 'polypeptide(L)'
;MNRRWWFSALLLLMLLLSRSAVQAQAPKRVAAFVYGINAAAPDGVIGTFAPPTVESIYLLAGHTSVLSPRQTLVYFWPITNEYRAAWSEMNETIEGTLEISQNGRRVSALEQVDYTIHFGAGEGAPKPQLYLGAAAAEANQRFEAERNAYQQAVLAFEKAQAAWQTMLREGQTRRESGSQVEIPPPPEPPPPLNVFSTGLNRGYPVNLSPGSYDIQLRLADGSIQPGSARRLVVFAPRRTAVGYTVIPESRWTTPEELTDLADVILGEPGSVLYLKPHVIREYPALPYEYLLNPQYPGDVQGPEWRWVAGEPINEGTLEVVSGGRVTERVPLVPYRVKQIPGAALGYEILPFDPNDPGAPRDPDFAAYRIVLSDQLPAYEVRVVSNEGQVLLGSQRQTRVLPRVDLRLLLLLPAIPLVLGWLVMTLRRKQTSPVQVVA
;
A
#
# COMPACT_ATOMS: atom_id res chain seq x y z
N MET A 1 32.07 60.68 -13.84
CA MET A 1 31.23 59.66 -14.49
C MET A 1 31.08 58.49 -13.53
N ASN A 2 29.89 58.31 -12.93
CA ASN A 2 29.74 57.62 -11.65
C ASN A 2 29.72 56.09 -11.79
N ARG A 3 30.69 55.43 -11.15
CA ARG A 3 30.88 53.97 -11.03
C ARG A 3 29.64 53.20 -10.54
N ARG A 4 28.70 53.88 -9.88
CA ARG A 4 27.39 53.35 -9.48
C ARG A 4 26.47 53.00 -10.65
N TRP A 5 26.52 53.77 -11.75
CA TRP A 5 25.66 53.52 -12.92
C TRP A 5 26.09 52.28 -13.71
N TRP A 6 27.40 52.00 -13.73
CA TRP A 6 27.93 50.79 -14.36
C TRP A 6 27.51 49.52 -13.64
N PHE A 7 27.54 49.53 -12.30
CA PHE A 7 27.07 48.39 -11.51
C PHE A 7 25.57 48.14 -11.70
N SER A 8 24.75 49.18 -11.68
CA SER A 8 23.31 49.05 -11.92
C SER A 8 22.99 48.55 -13.33
N ALA A 9 23.71 49.02 -14.35
CA ALA A 9 23.55 48.56 -15.73
C ALA A 9 23.99 47.11 -15.91
N LEU A 10 25.10 46.70 -15.28
CA LEU A 10 25.61 45.32 -15.34
C LEU A 10 24.69 44.34 -14.61
N LEU A 11 24.12 44.75 -13.46
CA LEU A 11 23.15 43.95 -12.72
C LEU A 11 21.85 43.77 -13.50
N LEU A 12 21.37 44.84 -14.17
CA LEU A 12 20.20 44.79 -15.04
C LEU A 12 20.45 43.90 -16.26
N LEU A 13 21.65 43.96 -16.84
CA LEU A 13 22.05 43.11 -17.96
C LEU A 13 22.16 41.64 -17.54
N MET A 14 22.68 41.34 -16.35
CA MET A 14 22.68 39.97 -15.79
C MET A 14 21.27 39.47 -15.46
N LEU A 15 20.37 40.34 -14.97
CA LEU A 15 18.95 40.03 -14.75
C LEU A 15 18.15 39.85 -16.05
N LEU A 16 18.59 40.48 -17.15
CA LEU A 16 18.02 40.31 -18.48
C LEU A 16 18.59 39.07 -19.20
N LEU A 17 19.85 38.71 -18.93
CA LEU A 17 20.49 37.48 -19.44
C LEU A 17 20.07 36.22 -18.66
N SER A 18 19.59 36.35 -17.43
CA SER A 18 19.01 35.24 -16.66
C SER A 18 17.54 34.97 -16.96
N ARG A 19 16.93 35.71 -17.91
CA ARG A 19 15.64 35.35 -18.53
C ARG A 19 15.81 34.30 -19.62
N SER A 20 16.64 33.28 -19.39
CA SER A 20 16.38 31.99 -20.01
C SER A 20 15.06 31.52 -19.42
N ALA A 21 13.97 31.75 -20.15
CA ALA A 21 12.73 31.06 -19.88
C ALA A 21 13.08 29.57 -19.93
N VAL A 22 13.25 28.96 -18.75
CA VAL A 22 13.08 27.53 -18.58
C VAL A 22 11.60 27.30 -18.81
N GLN A 23 11.18 27.40 -20.07
CA GLN A 23 9.96 26.78 -20.51
C GLN A 23 10.23 25.30 -20.33
N ALA A 24 9.51 24.68 -19.40
CA ALA A 24 9.42 23.23 -19.33
C ALA A 24 8.90 22.77 -20.69
N GLN A 25 9.81 22.49 -21.61
CA GLN A 25 9.48 22.04 -22.96
C GLN A 25 8.75 20.71 -22.76
N ALA A 26 7.50 20.64 -23.23
CA ALA A 26 6.72 19.41 -23.11
C ALA A 26 7.56 18.25 -23.65
N PRO A 27 7.73 17.16 -22.88
CA PRO A 27 8.66 16.10 -23.24
C PRO A 27 8.28 15.53 -24.60
N LYS A 28 9.28 15.36 -25.48
CA LYS A 28 9.04 14.87 -26.85
C LYS A 28 8.42 13.46 -26.78
N ARG A 29 7.21 13.35 -27.30
CA ARG A 29 6.46 12.09 -27.42
C ARG A 29 6.78 11.42 -28.74
N VAL A 30 7.00 10.12 -28.70
CA VAL A 30 7.33 9.31 -29.88
C VAL A 30 6.43 8.08 -29.90
N ALA A 31 5.86 7.78 -31.07
CA ALA A 31 5.09 6.57 -31.28
C ALA A 31 5.99 5.33 -31.13
N ALA A 32 5.58 4.37 -30.31
CA ALA A 32 6.33 3.16 -30.05
C ALA A 32 5.44 1.96 -29.73
N PHE A 33 5.95 0.78 -30.08
CA PHE A 33 5.44 -0.49 -29.58
C PHE A 33 5.81 -0.64 -28.10
N VAL A 34 4.84 -1.06 -27.29
CA VAL A 34 5.03 -1.38 -25.87
C VAL A 34 4.23 -2.61 -25.48
N TYR A 35 4.63 -3.25 -24.38
CA TYR A 35 3.73 -4.17 -23.67
C TYR A 35 3.12 -3.44 -22.49
N GLY A 36 1.80 -3.22 -22.50
CA GLY A 36 1.05 -3.02 -21.27
C GLY A 36 1.07 -4.31 -20.46
N ILE A 37 1.30 -4.24 -19.15
CA ILE A 37 1.50 -5.39 -18.28
C ILE A 37 0.54 -5.26 -17.11
N ASN A 38 -0.30 -6.26 -16.93
CA ASN A 38 -1.07 -6.44 -15.70
C ASN A 38 -0.49 -7.67 -15.00
N ALA A 39 0.52 -7.45 -14.17
CA ALA A 39 1.27 -8.51 -13.50
C ALA A 39 0.53 -8.97 -12.24
N ALA A 40 0.40 -10.28 -12.07
CA ALA A 40 -0.07 -10.84 -10.81
C ALA A 40 0.96 -10.57 -9.70
N ALA A 41 0.45 -10.20 -8.53
CA ALA A 41 1.20 -9.95 -7.31
C ALA A 41 0.45 -10.56 -6.10
N PRO A 42 1.11 -10.75 -4.93
CA PRO A 42 0.44 -11.32 -3.75
C PRO A 42 -0.84 -10.59 -3.33
N ASP A 43 -0.90 -9.28 -3.57
CA ASP A 43 -2.03 -8.42 -3.21
C ASP A 43 -2.95 -8.05 -4.38
N GLY A 44 -2.87 -8.77 -5.50
CA GLY A 44 -3.80 -8.63 -6.63
C GLY A 44 -3.06 -8.49 -7.95
N VAL A 45 -3.35 -7.42 -8.69
CA VAL A 45 -2.79 -7.18 -10.02
C VAL A 45 -2.24 -5.76 -10.10
N ILE A 46 -1.03 -5.64 -10.63
CA ILE A 46 -0.31 -4.38 -10.76
C ILE A 46 -0.21 -4.00 -12.24
N GLY A 47 -0.71 -2.81 -12.57
CA GLY A 47 -0.63 -2.24 -13.91
C GLY A 47 0.70 -1.51 -14.12
N THR A 48 1.47 -1.94 -15.09
CA THR A 48 2.73 -1.30 -15.53
C THR A 48 2.91 -1.47 -17.04
N PHE A 49 4.05 -1.07 -17.60
CA PHE A 49 4.34 -1.33 -19.00
C PHE A 49 5.85 -1.43 -19.26
N ALA A 50 6.21 -2.15 -20.31
CA ALA A 50 7.58 -2.25 -20.81
C ALA A 50 7.74 -1.36 -22.05
N PRO A 51 8.46 -0.21 -21.96
CA PRO A 51 8.83 0.59 -23.11
C PRO A 51 9.86 -0.12 -24.01
N PRO A 52 10.23 0.45 -25.17
CA PRO A 52 11.25 -0.11 -26.05
C PRO A 52 12.62 -0.36 -25.39
N THR A 53 12.97 0.42 -24.37
CA THR A 53 14.24 0.31 -23.65
C THR A 53 14.29 -0.83 -22.64
N VAL A 54 13.16 -1.44 -22.31
CA VAL A 54 13.08 -2.57 -21.38
C VAL A 54 13.14 -3.87 -22.18
N GLU A 55 14.21 -4.65 -22.00
CA GLU A 55 14.44 -5.89 -22.74
C GLU A 55 13.77 -7.11 -22.10
N SER A 56 13.53 -7.06 -20.79
CA SER A 56 13.02 -8.19 -19.99
C SER A 56 11.74 -7.83 -19.24
N ILE A 57 10.76 -8.73 -19.27
CA ILE A 57 9.52 -8.66 -18.49
C ILE A 57 9.57 -9.72 -17.39
N TYR A 58 9.11 -9.40 -16.19
CA TYR A 58 9.15 -10.28 -15.03
C TYR A 58 7.75 -10.57 -14.51
N LEU A 59 7.39 -11.85 -14.36
CA LEU A 59 6.07 -12.29 -13.91
C LEU A 59 6.16 -13.34 -12.78
N LEU A 60 5.13 -13.43 -11.95
CA LEU A 60 5.01 -14.50 -10.95
C LEU A 60 4.54 -15.82 -11.59
N ALA A 61 5.18 -16.91 -11.18
CA ALA A 61 4.76 -18.26 -11.52
C ALA A 61 3.45 -18.65 -10.80
N GLY A 62 2.68 -19.53 -11.44
CA GLY A 62 1.44 -20.07 -10.87
C GLY A 62 0.28 -19.08 -10.78
N HIS A 63 0.47 -17.85 -11.26
CA HIS A 63 -0.54 -16.80 -11.29
C HIS A 63 -0.65 -16.24 -12.70
N THR A 64 -1.88 -15.93 -13.12
CA THR A 64 -2.12 -15.39 -14.45
C THR A 64 -1.85 -13.90 -14.48
N SER A 65 -0.90 -13.48 -15.31
CA SER A 65 -0.68 -12.08 -15.69
C SER A 65 -1.20 -11.84 -17.10
N VAL A 66 -1.44 -10.59 -17.48
CA VAL A 66 -1.85 -10.24 -18.86
C VAL A 66 -0.82 -9.33 -19.50
N LEU A 67 -0.32 -9.75 -20.66
CA LEU A 67 0.49 -8.91 -21.54
C LEU A 67 -0.38 -8.35 -22.66
N SER A 68 -0.33 -7.04 -22.87
CA SER A 68 -1.15 -6.33 -23.85
C SER A 68 -0.24 -5.55 -24.81
N PRO A 69 0.09 -6.10 -25.99
CA PRO A 69 0.81 -5.37 -27.03
C PRO A 69 0.02 -4.13 -27.47
N ARG A 70 0.65 -2.97 -27.39
CA ARG A 70 0.02 -1.70 -27.77
C ARG A 70 0.97 -0.86 -28.62
N GLN A 71 0.38 -0.06 -29.51
CA GLN A 71 1.02 1.12 -30.09
C GLN A 71 0.57 2.35 -29.29
N THR A 72 1.52 3.09 -28.72
CA THR A 72 1.23 4.29 -27.92
C THR A 72 2.30 5.36 -28.09
N LEU A 73 2.04 6.56 -27.58
CA LEU A 73 3.03 7.63 -27.49
C LEU A 73 3.81 7.49 -26.18
N VAL A 74 5.13 7.36 -26.28
CA VAL A 74 6.04 7.22 -25.13
C VAL A 74 6.90 8.48 -25.02
N TYR A 75 7.14 8.93 -23.79
CA TYR A 75 8.02 10.05 -23.49
C TYR A 75 8.78 9.82 -22.19
N PHE A 76 9.98 10.38 -22.10
CA PHE A 76 10.79 10.30 -20.89
C PHE A 76 10.35 11.38 -19.89
N TRP A 77 10.18 11.00 -18.62
CA TRP A 77 9.81 11.87 -17.51
C TRP A 77 11.00 12.06 -16.56
N PRO A 78 11.71 13.20 -16.64
CA PRO A 78 12.96 13.40 -15.90
C PRO A 78 12.84 13.34 -14.38
N ILE A 79 11.67 13.66 -13.82
CA ILE A 79 11.48 13.71 -12.35
C ILE A 79 11.54 12.30 -11.75
N THR A 80 10.97 11.30 -12.43
CA THR A 80 11.00 9.91 -11.96
C THR A 80 12.04 9.07 -12.68
N ASN A 81 12.80 9.67 -13.62
CA ASN A 81 13.79 8.99 -14.45
C ASN A 81 13.22 7.76 -15.21
N GLU A 82 11.97 7.87 -15.68
CA GLU A 82 11.23 6.76 -16.30
C GLU A 82 10.53 7.21 -17.57
N TYR A 83 10.31 6.28 -18.49
CA TYR A 83 9.37 6.50 -19.58
C TYR A 83 7.92 6.38 -19.09
N ARG A 84 7.07 7.26 -19.62
CA ARG A 84 5.62 7.29 -19.44
C ARG A 84 4.94 7.07 -20.79
N ALA A 85 3.79 6.42 -20.77
CA ALA A 85 2.93 6.24 -21.92
C ALA A 85 1.73 7.20 -21.85
N ALA A 86 1.41 7.86 -22.97
CA ALA A 86 0.25 8.73 -23.09
C ALA A 86 -0.96 7.93 -23.60
N TRP A 87 -1.45 6.99 -22.77
CA TRP A 87 -2.55 6.10 -23.10
C TRP A 87 -3.85 6.82 -23.50
N SER A 88 -4.06 8.04 -22.99
CA SER A 88 -5.22 8.87 -23.33
C SER A 88 -5.14 9.49 -24.73
N GLU A 89 -3.94 9.58 -25.32
CA GLU A 89 -3.72 10.17 -26.63
C GLU A 89 -3.62 9.11 -27.73
N MET A 90 -2.95 7.99 -27.45
CA MET A 90 -2.86 6.85 -28.36
C MET A 90 -2.74 5.56 -27.55
N ASN A 91 -3.63 4.61 -27.78
CA ASN A 91 -3.63 3.31 -27.10
C ASN A 91 -4.26 2.24 -28.00
N GLU A 92 -3.60 1.97 -29.11
CA GLU A 92 -4.08 1.04 -30.12
C GLU A 92 -3.63 -0.38 -29.78
N THR A 93 -4.55 -1.33 -29.88
CA THR A 93 -4.25 -2.75 -29.67
C THR A 93 -3.62 -3.33 -30.93
N ILE A 94 -2.52 -4.07 -30.78
CA ILE A 94 -1.89 -4.78 -31.90
C ILE A 94 -2.31 -6.24 -31.81
N GLU A 95 -3.01 -6.69 -32.85
CA GLU A 95 -3.50 -8.06 -32.96
C GLU A 95 -2.41 -9.01 -33.48
N GLY A 96 -2.51 -10.27 -33.09
CA GLY A 96 -1.59 -11.32 -33.51
C GLY A 96 -1.60 -12.50 -32.55
N THR A 97 -0.63 -13.40 -32.70
CA THR A 97 -0.40 -14.52 -31.79
C THR A 97 0.87 -14.24 -30.99
N LEU A 98 0.78 -14.28 -29.67
CA LEU A 98 1.96 -14.15 -28.80
C LEU A 98 2.67 -15.50 -28.75
N GLU A 99 3.85 -15.56 -29.35
CA GLU A 99 4.69 -16.76 -29.36
C GLU A 99 5.61 -16.75 -28.16
N ILE A 100 5.68 -17.89 -27.47
CA ILE A 100 6.55 -18.09 -26.31
C ILE A 100 7.48 -19.24 -26.65
N SER A 101 8.78 -19.01 -26.49
CA SER A 101 9.82 -19.99 -26.74
C SER A 101 10.75 -20.13 -25.54
N GLN A 102 11.36 -21.31 -25.42
CA GLN A 102 12.34 -21.62 -24.41
C GLN A 102 13.48 -22.39 -25.08
N ASN A 103 14.72 -21.92 -24.90
CA ASN A 103 15.90 -22.51 -25.54
C ASN A 103 15.75 -22.63 -27.07
N GLY A 104 15.17 -21.61 -27.72
CA GLY A 104 14.94 -21.57 -29.17
C GLY A 104 13.80 -22.45 -29.69
N ARG A 105 13.13 -23.24 -28.83
CA ARG A 105 11.96 -24.05 -29.20
C ARG A 105 10.69 -23.35 -28.76
N ARG A 106 9.70 -23.23 -29.66
CA ARG A 106 8.36 -22.74 -29.29
C ARG A 106 7.71 -23.69 -28.29
N VAL A 107 7.32 -23.16 -27.14
CA VAL A 107 6.65 -23.90 -26.06
C VAL A 107 5.17 -23.53 -25.92
N SER A 108 4.78 -22.34 -26.40
CA SER A 108 3.38 -21.92 -26.43
C SER A 108 3.13 -20.89 -27.52
N ALA A 109 1.86 -20.77 -27.91
CA ALA A 109 1.33 -19.74 -28.79
C ALA A 109 -0.01 -19.33 -28.20
N LEU A 110 -0.12 -18.08 -27.75
CA LEU A 110 -1.30 -17.58 -27.05
C LEU A 110 -2.13 -16.71 -27.98
N GLU A 111 -3.44 -16.95 -27.94
CA GLU A 111 -4.43 -16.09 -28.56
C GLU A 111 -4.85 -14.98 -27.61
N GLN A 112 -5.30 -13.88 -28.20
CA GLN A 112 -5.75 -12.73 -27.44
C GLN A 112 -7.15 -12.96 -26.89
N VAL A 113 -7.35 -12.65 -25.60
CA VAL A 113 -8.65 -12.74 -24.94
C VAL A 113 -9.07 -11.39 -24.37
N ASP A 114 -10.37 -11.22 -24.18
CA ASP A 114 -10.91 -10.09 -23.46
C ASP A 114 -10.58 -10.21 -21.97
N TYR A 115 -10.30 -9.09 -21.32
CA TYR A 115 -10.10 -9.01 -19.88
C TYR A 115 -10.62 -7.71 -19.31
N THR A 116 -10.98 -7.72 -18.04
CA THR A 116 -11.23 -6.51 -17.24
C THR A 116 -10.66 -6.72 -15.84
N ILE A 117 -10.24 -5.62 -15.21
CA ILE A 117 -9.78 -5.63 -13.82
C ILE A 117 -10.73 -4.74 -13.03
N HIS A 118 -11.27 -5.30 -11.95
CA HIS A 118 -12.11 -4.56 -11.02
C HIS A 118 -11.34 -4.27 -9.73
N PHE A 119 -11.49 -3.04 -9.23
CA PHE A 119 -10.85 -2.57 -8.01
C PHE A 119 -11.93 -2.12 -7.03
N GLY A 120 -11.82 -2.48 -5.76
CA GLY A 120 -12.63 -1.88 -4.72
C GLY A 120 -12.00 -0.58 -4.20
N ALA A 121 -12.81 0.32 -3.62
CA ALA A 121 -12.33 1.45 -2.82
C ALA A 121 -12.77 1.34 -1.36
N GLY A 122 -11.91 1.81 -0.45
CA GLY A 122 -12.11 1.74 0.99
C GLY A 122 -11.18 0.72 1.66
N GLU A 123 -11.10 0.80 3.00
CA GLU A 123 -10.37 -0.17 3.79
C GLU A 123 -11.15 -1.50 3.83
N GLY A 124 -10.46 -2.62 3.66
CA GLY A 124 -11.12 -3.93 3.50
C GLY A 124 -11.72 -4.19 2.12
N ALA A 125 -11.56 -3.26 1.17
CA ALA A 125 -11.99 -3.46 -0.22
C ALA A 125 -11.36 -4.73 -0.83
N PRO A 126 -12.11 -5.47 -1.67
CA PRO A 126 -11.56 -6.64 -2.33
C PRO A 126 -10.34 -6.26 -3.18
N LYS A 127 -9.32 -7.13 -3.13
CA LYS A 127 -8.11 -7.00 -3.94
C LYS A 127 -8.47 -6.85 -5.42
N PRO A 128 -7.66 -6.14 -6.23
CA PRO A 128 -7.87 -6.04 -7.67
C PRO A 128 -8.07 -7.41 -8.30
N GLN A 129 -9.20 -7.61 -8.97
CA GLN A 129 -9.59 -8.90 -9.51
C GLN A 129 -9.56 -8.88 -11.03
N LEU A 130 -8.78 -9.79 -11.61
CA LEU A 130 -8.70 -10.02 -13.04
C LEU A 130 -9.76 -11.01 -13.50
N TYR A 131 -10.54 -10.62 -14.50
CA TYR A 131 -11.49 -11.47 -15.21
C TYR A 131 -11.03 -11.66 -16.65
N LEU A 132 -11.22 -12.87 -17.21
CA LEU A 132 -10.76 -13.25 -18.55
C LEU A 132 -11.89 -13.85 -19.38
N GLY A 133 -11.86 -13.64 -20.70
CA GLY A 133 -12.80 -14.20 -21.66
C GLY A 133 -14.26 -13.87 -21.32
N ALA A 134 -15.13 -14.89 -21.35
CA ALA A 134 -16.55 -14.72 -21.01
C ALA A 134 -16.78 -14.12 -19.62
N ALA A 135 -15.95 -14.50 -18.63
CA ALA A 135 -16.05 -13.93 -17.28
C ALA A 135 -15.72 -12.43 -17.26
N ALA A 136 -14.86 -11.95 -18.18
CA ALA A 136 -14.58 -10.52 -18.32
C ALA A 136 -15.78 -9.75 -18.86
N ALA A 137 -16.46 -10.30 -19.87
CA ALA A 137 -17.67 -9.71 -20.43
C ALA A 137 -18.79 -9.64 -19.39
N GLU A 138 -19.03 -10.73 -18.66
CA GLU A 138 -20.02 -10.78 -17.57
C GLU A 138 -19.70 -9.79 -16.45
N ALA A 139 -18.45 -9.76 -15.98
CA ALA A 139 -18.03 -8.83 -14.94
C ALA A 139 -18.22 -7.38 -15.39
N ASN A 140 -17.78 -7.03 -16.60
CA ASN A 140 -17.93 -5.68 -17.13
C ASN A 140 -19.41 -5.30 -17.29
N GLN A 141 -20.27 -6.22 -17.75
CA GLN A 141 -21.71 -5.97 -17.84
C GLN A 141 -22.35 -5.71 -16.47
N ARG A 142 -21.96 -6.47 -15.43
CA ARG A 142 -22.43 -6.22 -14.06
C ARG A 142 -22.02 -4.84 -13.57
N PHE A 143 -20.76 -4.46 -13.76
CA PHE A 143 -20.25 -3.14 -13.38
C PHE A 143 -21.00 -2.01 -14.08
N GLU A 144 -21.22 -2.13 -15.39
CA GLU A 144 -21.97 -1.12 -16.16
C GLU A 144 -23.43 -1.00 -15.66
N ALA A 145 -24.07 -2.11 -15.31
CA ALA A 145 -25.41 -2.10 -14.73
C ALA A 145 -25.44 -1.41 -13.36
N GLU A 146 -24.49 -1.72 -12.47
CA GLU A 146 -24.35 -1.08 -11.15
C GLU A 146 -24.09 0.42 -11.27
N ARG A 147 -23.21 0.83 -12.18
CA ARG A 147 -22.91 2.24 -12.45
C ARG A 147 -24.16 2.99 -12.91
N ASN A 148 -24.92 2.40 -13.85
CA ASN A 148 -26.15 3.01 -14.35
C ASN A 148 -27.22 3.12 -13.24
N ALA A 149 -27.37 2.09 -12.41
CA ALA A 149 -28.27 2.12 -11.26
C ALA A 149 -27.88 3.20 -10.24
N TYR A 150 -26.59 3.32 -9.93
CA TYR A 150 -26.07 4.38 -9.06
C TYR A 150 -26.34 5.77 -9.63
N GLN A 151 -26.07 6.00 -10.92
CA GLN A 151 -26.38 7.27 -11.59
C GLN A 151 -27.87 7.62 -11.50
N GLN A 152 -28.76 6.65 -11.72
CA GLN A 152 -30.21 6.85 -11.55
C GLN A 152 -30.58 7.20 -10.11
N ALA A 153 -29.97 6.56 -9.12
CA ALA A 153 -30.19 6.84 -7.71
C ALA A 153 -29.71 8.25 -7.30
N VAL A 154 -28.55 8.70 -7.83
CA VAL A 154 -28.05 10.06 -7.63
C VAL A 154 -29.04 11.09 -8.20
N LEU A 155 -29.53 10.89 -9.43
CA LEU A 155 -30.53 11.78 -10.03
C LEU A 155 -31.83 11.83 -9.22
N ALA A 156 -32.28 10.68 -8.69
CA ALA A 156 -33.47 10.62 -7.83
C ALA A 156 -33.24 11.36 -6.50
N PHE A 157 -32.06 11.22 -5.90
CA PHE A 157 -31.66 11.93 -4.68
C PHE A 157 -31.59 13.44 -4.91
N GLU A 158 -30.94 13.91 -5.97
CA GLU A 158 -30.86 15.34 -6.31
C GLU A 158 -32.26 15.96 -6.47
N LYS A 159 -33.17 15.25 -7.14
CA LYS A 159 -34.57 15.67 -7.28
C LYS A 159 -35.29 15.74 -5.92
N ALA A 160 -35.12 14.72 -5.07
CA ALA A 160 -35.70 14.69 -3.73
C ALA A 160 -35.14 15.82 -2.85
N GLN A 161 -33.84 16.10 -2.96
CA GLN A 161 -33.15 17.15 -2.21
C GLN A 161 -33.65 18.54 -2.63
N ALA A 162 -33.83 18.79 -3.92
CA ALA A 162 -34.39 20.04 -4.42
C ALA A 162 -35.85 20.27 -3.94
N ALA A 163 -36.66 19.21 -3.94
CA ALA A 163 -38.03 19.26 -3.40
C ALA A 163 -38.02 19.55 -1.89
N TRP A 164 -37.15 18.86 -1.14
CA TRP A 164 -36.97 19.07 0.29
C TRP A 164 -36.51 20.49 0.64
N GLN A 165 -35.54 21.05 -0.09
CA GLN A 165 -35.11 22.44 0.09
C GLN A 165 -36.23 23.46 -0.20
N THR A 166 -37.14 23.14 -1.11
CA THR A 166 -38.31 23.98 -1.40
C THR A 166 -39.31 23.91 -0.25
N MET A 167 -39.63 22.71 0.25
CA MET A 167 -40.47 22.53 1.45
C MET A 167 -39.87 23.21 2.69
N LEU A 168 -38.55 23.17 2.84
CA LEU A 168 -37.84 23.83 3.95
C LEU A 168 -38.06 25.34 3.92
N ARG A 169 -37.88 25.96 2.75
CA ARG A 169 -38.10 27.42 2.55
C ARG A 169 -39.56 27.80 2.79
N GLU A 170 -40.50 27.09 2.17
CA GLU A 170 -41.94 27.36 2.36
C GLU A 170 -42.40 27.12 3.80
N GLY A 171 -41.86 26.11 4.46
CA GLY A 171 -42.12 25.80 5.86
C GLY A 171 -41.59 26.89 6.79
N GLN A 172 -40.41 27.44 6.51
CA GLN A 172 -39.86 28.60 7.24
C GLN A 172 -40.77 29.83 7.11
N THR A 173 -41.17 30.21 5.90
CA THR A 173 -42.10 31.34 5.69
C THR A 173 -43.42 31.14 6.43
N ARG A 174 -43.98 29.92 6.41
CA ARG A 174 -45.23 29.62 7.13
C ARG A 174 -45.07 29.65 8.65
N ARG A 175 -43.92 29.20 9.17
CA ARG A 175 -43.58 29.30 10.61
C ARG A 175 -43.45 30.76 11.06
N GLU A 176 -42.83 31.62 10.23
CA GLU A 176 -42.76 33.07 10.48
C GLU A 176 -44.14 33.73 10.53
N SER A 177 -45.11 33.22 9.77
CA SER A 177 -46.52 33.65 9.83
C SER A 177 -47.35 33.02 10.96
N GLY A 178 -46.72 32.30 11.90
CA GLY A 178 -47.39 31.70 13.06
C GLY A 178 -48.00 30.31 12.83
N SER A 179 -47.77 29.68 11.68
CA SER A 179 -48.27 28.31 11.41
C SER A 179 -47.31 27.23 11.90
N GLN A 180 -47.82 26.19 12.55
CA GLN A 180 -47.03 25.01 12.87
C GLN A 180 -46.89 24.12 11.64
N VAL A 181 -45.68 24.03 11.08
CA VAL A 181 -45.36 23.20 9.91
C VAL A 181 -44.33 22.14 10.30
N GLU A 182 -44.65 20.87 10.07
CA GLU A 182 -43.71 19.75 10.18
C GLU A 182 -42.96 19.57 8.86
N ILE A 183 -41.64 19.43 8.93
CA ILE A 183 -40.77 19.31 7.76
C ILE A 183 -40.16 17.90 7.82
N PRO A 184 -40.31 17.07 6.77
CA PRO A 184 -39.75 15.73 6.77
C PRO A 184 -38.22 15.77 6.89
N PRO A 185 -37.60 14.68 7.36
CA PRO A 185 -36.13 14.59 7.39
C PRO A 185 -35.55 14.75 5.98
N PRO A 186 -34.30 15.21 5.86
CA PRO A 186 -33.62 15.31 4.58
C PRO A 186 -33.55 13.93 3.91
N PRO A 187 -33.63 13.85 2.58
CA PRO A 187 -33.43 12.59 1.88
C PRO A 187 -32.02 12.05 2.14
N GLU A 188 -31.89 10.73 2.17
CA GLU A 188 -30.61 10.06 2.35
C GLU A 188 -29.86 9.94 1.01
N PRO A 189 -28.54 10.20 0.97
CA PRO A 189 -27.76 10.02 -0.24
C PRO A 189 -27.64 8.53 -0.61
N PRO A 190 -27.55 8.18 -1.90
CA PRO A 190 -27.32 6.80 -2.30
C PRO A 190 -25.96 6.31 -1.79
N PRO A 191 -25.81 5.02 -1.42
CA PRO A 191 -24.52 4.45 -1.09
C PRO A 191 -23.52 4.64 -2.24
N PRO A 192 -22.25 5.00 -1.96
CA PRO A 192 -21.26 5.22 -3.00
C PRO A 192 -20.96 3.94 -3.78
N LEU A 193 -20.67 4.09 -5.07
CA LEU A 193 -20.16 2.99 -5.89
C LEU A 193 -18.69 2.75 -5.54
N ASN A 194 -18.43 1.70 -4.76
CA ASN A 194 -17.08 1.35 -4.28
C ASN A 194 -16.33 0.38 -5.20
N VAL A 195 -16.80 0.16 -6.43
CA VAL A 195 -16.15 -0.70 -7.43
C VAL A 195 -15.79 0.16 -8.65
N PHE A 196 -14.60 -0.06 -9.19
CA PHE A 196 -14.07 0.58 -10.39
C PHE A 196 -13.64 -0.50 -11.39
N SER A 197 -13.71 -0.19 -12.68
CA SER A 197 -13.35 -1.12 -13.76
C SER A 197 -12.38 -0.45 -14.74
N THR A 198 -11.43 -1.23 -15.28
CA THR A 198 -10.61 -0.81 -16.44
C THR A 198 -11.38 -0.77 -17.76
N GLY A 199 -12.64 -1.22 -17.75
CA GLY A 199 -13.37 -1.56 -18.96
C GLY A 199 -12.81 -2.81 -19.63
N LEU A 200 -13.50 -3.26 -20.68
CA LEU A 200 -13.11 -4.42 -21.47
C LEU A 200 -11.88 -4.09 -22.34
N ASN A 201 -10.81 -4.84 -22.13
CA ASN A 201 -9.54 -4.73 -22.85
C ASN A 201 -9.19 -6.07 -23.49
N ARG A 202 -8.20 -6.09 -24.39
CA ARG A 202 -7.69 -7.32 -25.01
C ARG A 202 -6.21 -7.52 -24.71
N GLY A 203 -5.81 -8.76 -24.39
CA GLY A 203 -4.44 -9.13 -24.05
C GLY A 203 -4.23 -10.64 -24.01
N TYR A 204 -3.00 -11.05 -23.68
CA TYR A 204 -2.58 -12.46 -23.65
C TYR A 204 -2.40 -12.91 -22.20
N PRO A 205 -3.18 -13.87 -21.71
CA PRO A 205 -3.06 -14.39 -20.36
C PRO A 205 -1.87 -15.34 -20.29
N VAL A 206 -0.85 -14.95 -19.52
CA VAL A 206 0.40 -15.70 -19.35
C VAL A 206 0.41 -16.31 -17.96
N ASN A 207 0.50 -17.64 -17.91
CA ASN A 207 0.76 -18.42 -16.71
C ASN A 207 1.75 -19.53 -17.08
N LEU A 208 3.01 -19.33 -16.72
CA LEU A 208 4.10 -20.25 -17.03
C LEU A 208 4.74 -20.75 -15.73
N SER A 209 5.45 -21.86 -15.83
CA SER A 209 6.33 -22.32 -14.76
C SER A 209 7.54 -21.37 -14.61
N PRO A 210 8.25 -21.41 -13.46
CA PRO A 210 9.47 -20.63 -13.31
C PRO A 210 10.49 -20.95 -14.41
N GLY A 211 11.12 -19.91 -14.97
CA GLY A 211 12.08 -20.06 -16.06
C GLY A 211 12.36 -18.77 -16.80
N SER A 212 13.31 -18.84 -17.74
CA SER A 212 13.52 -17.81 -18.76
C SER A 212 12.93 -18.26 -20.09
N TYR A 213 12.23 -17.35 -20.73
CA TYR A 213 11.55 -17.53 -22.01
C TYR A 213 11.85 -16.35 -22.92
N ASP A 214 11.64 -16.53 -24.21
CA ASP A 214 11.62 -15.44 -25.20
C ASP A 214 10.20 -15.32 -25.74
N ILE A 215 9.71 -14.09 -25.82
CA ILE A 215 8.39 -13.78 -26.37
C ILE A 215 8.51 -12.87 -27.58
N GLN A 216 7.58 -13.03 -28.53
CA GLN A 216 7.44 -12.15 -29.69
C GLN A 216 6.00 -12.19 -30.20
N LEU A 217 5.54 -11.10 -30.83
CA LEU A 217 4.21 -11.05 -31.42
C LEU A 217 4.29 -11.36 -32.91
N ARG A 218 3.62 -12.42 -33.36
CA ARG A 218 3.45 -12.73 -34.78
C ARG A 218 2.14 -12.14 -35.30
N LEU A 219 2.22 -11.36 -36.36
CA LEU A 219 1.08 -10.75 -37.03
C LEU A 219 0.36 -11.77 -37.94
N ALA A 220 -0.86 -11.45 -38.36
CA ALA A 220 -1.69 -12.32 -39.20
C ALA A 220 -1.04 -12.67 -40.56
N ASP A 221 -0.17 -11.80 -41.08
CA ASP A 221 0.59 -12.02 -42.32
C ASP A 221 1.82 -12.93 -42.13
N GLY A 222 2.04 -13.42 -40.91
CA GLY A 222 3.16 -14.27 -40.53
C GLY A 222 4.44 -13.52 -40.16
N SER A 223 4.50 -12.19 -40.33
CA SER A 223 5.64 -11.38 -39.93
C SER A 223 5.71 -11.18 -38.41
N ILE A 224 6.89 -10.79 -37.89
CA ILE A 224 7.06 -10.44 -36.47
C ILE A 224 6.89 -8.94 -36.31
N GLN A 225 6.03 -8.52 -35.37
CA GLN A 225 5.85 -7.12 -35.04
C GLN A 225 7.20 -6.52 -34.59
N PRO A 226 7.71 -5.49 -35.27
CA PRO A 226 8.95 -4.84 -34.89
C PRO A 226 8.93 -4.34 -33.44
N GLY A 227 10.01 -4.63 -32.72
CA GLY A 227 10.13 -4.24 -31.32
C GLY A 227 9.30 -5.07 -30.34
N SER A 228 8.67 -6.17 -30.76
CA SER A 228 7.92 -7.07 -29.85
C SER A 228 8.79 -8.12 -29.16
N ALA A 229 9.97 -8.45 -29.69
CA ALA A 229 10.83 -9.45 -29.08
C ALA A 229 11.31 -9.02 -27.67
N ARG A 230 11.05 -9.83 -26.66
CA ARG A 230 11.46 -9.60 -25.26
C ARG A 230 11.87 -10.89 -24.59
N ARG A 231 12.74 -10.78 -23.59
CA ARG A 231 12.92 -11.85 -22.60
C ARG A 231 11.77 -11.80 -21.60
N LEU A 232 11.28 -12.96 -21.22
CA LEU A 232 10.28 -13.13 -20.18
C LEU A 232 10.87 -14.01 -19.07
N VAL A 233 10.97 -13.47 -17.86
CA VAL A 233 11.47 -14.15 -16.68
C VAL A 233 10.31 -14.43 -15.74
N VAL A 234 10.07 -15.71 -15.45
CA VAL A 234 9.02 -16.14 -14.56
C VAL A 234 9.65 -16.74 -13.31
N PHE A 235 9.25 -16.27 -12.14
CA PHE A 235 9.86 -16.68 -10.87
C PHE A 235 8.81 -17.00 -9.81
N ALA A 236 9.20 -17.81 -8.83
CA ALA A 236 8.35 -18.25 -7.73
C ALA A 236 8.97 -17.80 -6.39
N PRO A 237 8.17 -17.70 -5.32
CA PRO A 237 8.73 -17.56 -3.99
C PRO A 237 9.47 -18.84 -3.59
N ARG A 238 10.54 -18.73 -2.81
CA ARG A 238 11.27 -19.90 -2.29
C ARG A 238 10.70 -20.44 -0.98
N ARG A 239 10.03 -19.59 -0.20
CA ARG A 239 9.44 -19.91 1.11
C ARG A 239 8.12 -19.18 1.29
N THR A 240 7.24 -19.79 2.09
CA THR A 240 5.97 -19.22 2.55
C THR A 240 5.90 -19.38 4.06
N ALA A 241 5.44 -18.36 4.76
CA ALA A 241 5.28 -18.35 6.21
C ALA A 241 4.16 -17.39 6.63
N VAL A 242 4.03 -17.14 7.93
CA VAL A 242 3.11 -16.15 8.49
C VAL A 242 3.88 -14.91 8.97
N GLY A 243 3.40 -13.74 8.56
CA GLY A 243 3.79 -12.43 9.08
C GLY A 243 2.64 -11.79 9.86
N TYR A 244 2.90 -10.64 10.45
CA TYR A 244 1.89 -9.90 11.21
C TYR A 244 1.89 -8.42 10.83
N THR A 245 0.70 -7.87 10.63
CA THR A 245 0.50 -6.43 10.77
C THR A 245 0.14 -6.17 12.23
N VAL A 246 0.96 -5.39 12.93
CA VAL A 246 0.75 -4.98 14.32
C VAL A 246 0.09 -3.61 14.33
N ILE A 247 -1.11 -3.52 14.88
CA ILE A 247 -1.87 -2.27 14.98
C ILE A 247 -1.88 -1.86 16.46
N PRO A 248 -1.10 -0.84 16.87
CA PRO A 248 -1.16 -0.33 18.23
C PRO A 248 -2.46 0.46 18.45
N GLU A 249 -3.16 0.22 19.56
CA GLU A 249 -4.42 0.91 19.87
C GLU A 249 -4.26 2.45 19.88
N SER A 250 -3.13 2.93 20.40
CA SER A 250 -2.83 4.37 20.49
C SER A 250 -2.50 5.03 19.15
N ARG A 251 -2.14 4.25 18.12
CA ARG A 251 -1.63 4.74 16.83
C ARG A 251 -2.13 3.87 15.68
N TRP A 252 -3.45 3.63 15.66
CA TRP A 252 -4.05 2.70 14.71
C TRP A 252 -3.75 3.04 13.24
N THR A 253 -3.63 4.33 12.90
CA THR A 253 -3.32 4.82 11.55
C THR A 253 -1.86 4.61 11.12
N THR A 254 -1.02 4.05 11.98
CA THR A 254 0.39 3.74 11.69
C THR A 254 0.69 2.30 12.11
N PRO A 255 0.13 1.31 11.39
CA PRO A 255 0.45 -0.08 11.63
C PRO A 255 1.92 -0.39 11.29
N GLU A 256 2.45 -1.42 11.95
CA GLU A 256 3.83 -1.90 11.77
C GLU A 256 3.80 -3.30 11.14
N GLU A 257 4.59 -3.50 10.09
CA GLU A 257 4.66 -4.77 9.36
C GLU A 257 5.83 -5.64 9.87
N LEU A 258 5.52 -6.84 10.37
CA LEU A 258 6.48 -7.82 10.86
C LEU A 258 6.55 -8.97 9.86
N THR A 259 7.32 -8.75 8.80
CA THR A 259 7.47 -9.70 7.69
C THR A 259 8.75 -10.53 7.80
N ASP A 260 9.74 -10.12 8.60
CA ASP A 260 10.88 -10.98 8.91
C ASP A 260 10.47 -11.97 10.02
N LEU A 261 10.96 -13.20 9.90
CA LEU A 261 10.72 -14.25 10.89
C LEU A 261 11.47 -13.99 12.20
N ALA A 262 12.54 -13.17 12.15
CA ALA A 262 13.31 -12.76 13.31
C ALA A 262 12.73 -11.53 14.03
N ASP A 263 11.68 -10.91 13.50
CA ASP A 263 11.05 -9.74 14.11
C ASP A 263 10.50 -10.05 15.51
N VAL A 264 10.58 -9.05 16.39
CA VAL A 264 10.13 -9.14 17.78
C VAL A 264 9.06 -8.09 18.01
N ILE A 265 7.94 -8.50 18.60
CA ILE A 265 6.89 -7.57 19.03
C ILE A 265 7.36 -6.90 20.33
N LEU A 266 7.46 -5.57 20.32
CA LEU A 266 7.88 -4.77 21.46
C LEU A 266 6.78 -3.81 21.89
N GLY A 267 6.67 -3.57 23.19
CA GLY A 267 5.82 -2.49 23.70
C GLY A 267 5.93 -2.31 25.21
N GLU A 268 5.19 -1.33 25.72
CA GLU A 268 5.18 -0.98 27.14
C GLU A 268 4.11 -1.78 27.92
N PRO A 269 4.27 -1.93 29.24
CA PRO A 269 3.21 -2.48 30.09
C PRO A 269 1.92 -1.68 29.97
N GLY A 270 0.80 -2.39 29.77
CA GLY A 270 -0.53 -1.84 29.58
C GLY A 270 -0.87 -1.47 28.13
N SER A 271 0.08 -1.53 27.19
CA SER A 271 -0.22 -1.31 25.77
C SER A 271 -1.08 -2.43 25.20
N VAL A 272 -2.06 -2.04 24.38
CA VAL A 272 -2.92 -2.96 23.62
C VAL A 272 -2.46 -2.98 22.18
N LEU A 273 -2.20 -4.17 21.64
CA LEU A 273 -1.84 -4.38 20.25
C LEU A 273 -2.87 -5.32 19.60
N TYR A 274 -3.22 -5.04 18.36
CA TYR A 274 -4.05 -5.90 17.53
C TYR A 274 -3.16 -6.55 16.48
N LEU A 275 -3.00 -7.87 16.54
CA LEU A 275 -2.18 -8.65 15.62
C LEU A 275 -3.05 -9.21 14.48
N LYS A 276 -2.81 -8.74 13.26
CA LYS A 276 -3.46 -9.26 12.06
C LYS A 276 -2.47 -10.16 11.31
N PRO A 277 -2.63 -11.49 11.38
CA PRO A 277 -1.75 -12.39 10.64
C PRO A 277 -2.01 -12.30 9.14
N HIS A 278 -0.96 -12.49 8.34
CA HIS A 278 -1.05 -12.59 6.89
C HIS A 278 -0.03 -13.58 6.36
N VAL A 279 -0.26 -14.12 5.17
CA VAL A 279 0.71 -14.97 4.48
C VAL A 279 1.84 -14.08 3.99
N ILE A 280 3.09 -14.48 4.27
CA ILE A 280 4.28 -13.86 3.70
C ILE A 280 4.98 -14.84 2.78
N ARG A 281 5.55 -14.32 1.68
CA ARG A 281 6.28 -15.10 0.69
C ARG A 281 7.63 -14.45 0.42
N GLU A 282 8.65 -15.27 0.29
CA GLU A 282 10.01 -14.78 0.08
C GLU A 282 10.41 -14.89 -1.40
N TYR A 283 10.58 -13.75 -2.04
CA TYR A 283 10.90 -13.62 -3.45
C TYR A 283 12.35 -13.18 -3.66
N PRO A 284 12.97 -13.55 -4.80
CA PRO A 284 14.22 -12.93 -5.19
C PRO A 284 13.99 -11.44 -5.40
N ALA A 285 14.75 -10.60 -4.69
CA ALA A 285 14.45 -9.18 -4.52
C ALA A 285 14.45 -8.43 -5.86
N LEU A 286 15.49 -8.60 -6.67
CA LEU A 286 15.63 -7.90 -7.94
C LEU A 286 14.53 -8.28 -8.98
N PRO A 287 14.24 -9.58 -9.24
CA PRO A 287 13.09 -9.95 -10.07
C PRO A 287 11.75 -9.41 -9.56
N TYR A 288 11.57 -9.33 -8.23
CA TYR A 288 10.37 -8.74 -7.65
C TYR A 288 10.28 -7.24 -7.92
N GLU A 289 11.38 -6.48 -7.80
CA GLU A 289 11.40 -5.05 -8.18
C GLU A 289 11.09 -4.85 -9.66
N TYR A 290 11.64 -5.69 -10.55
CA TYR A 290 11.34 -5.59 -11.98
C TYR A 290 9.91 -5.99 -12.35
N LEU A 291 9.27 -6.84 -11.53
CA LEU A 291 7.85 -7.14 -11.68
C LEU A 291 6.99 -5.91 -11.35
N LEU A 292 7.33 -5.19 -10.26
CA LEU A 292 6.63 -3.96 -9.87
C LEU A 292 6.90 -2.83 -10.87
N ASN A 293 8.15 -2.68 -11.29
CA ASN A 293 8.62 -1.65 -12.20
C ASN A 293 9.65 -2.21 -13.20
N PRO A 294 9.23 -2.54 -14.44
CA PRO A 294 10.15 -3.04 -15.47
C PRO A 294 11.28 -2.07 -15.84
N GLN A 295 11.14 -0.79 -15.49
CA GLN A 295 12.13 0.26 -15.75
C GLN A 295 13.06 0.52 -14.56
N TYR A 296 13.00 -0.32 -13.52
CA TYR A 296 13.80 -0.15 -12.31
C TYR A 296 15.32 -0.01 -12.65
N PRO A 297 16.02 1.02 -12.12
CA PRO A 297 17.37 1.36 -12.56
C PRO A 297 18.48 0.39 -12.14
N GLY A 298 18.15 -0.68 -11.41
CA GLY A 298 19.03 -1.85 -11.28
C GLY A 298 20.08 -1.81 -10.17
N ASP A 299 19.84 -1.09 -9.07
CA ASP A 299 20.68 -1.18 -7.86
C ASP A 299 19.82 -1.49 -6.62
N VAL A 300 19.48 -2.77 -6.43
CA VAL A 300 18.88 -3.22 -5.16
C VAL A 300 20.01 -3.34 -4.15
N GLN A 301 20.31 -2.24 -3.45
CA GLN A 301 21.15 -2.30 -2.26
C GLN A 301 20.36 -3.00 -1.16
N GLY A 302 20.65 -4.28 -0.93
CA GLY A 302 19.89 -5.07 0.04
C GLY A 302 20.12 -6.57 -0.05
N PRO A 303 19.38 -7.35 0.74
CA PRO A 303 19.42 -8.80 0.67
C PRO A 303 18.93 -9.30 -0.69
N GLU A 304 19.51 -10.41 -1.16
CA GLU A 304 19.11 -11.08 -2.42
C GLU A 304 17.64 -11.54 -2.40
N TRP A 305 17.07 -11.71 -1.21
CA TRP A 305 15.72 -12.21 -0.98
C TRP A 305 14.96 -11.24 -0.08
N ARG A 306 13.68 -11.04 -0.37
CA ARG A 306 12.79 -10.20 0.44
C ARG A 306 11.49 -10.91 0.75
N TRP A 307 11.02 -10.74 1.99
CA TRP A 307 9.66 -11.11 2.37
C TRP A 307 8.68 -10.07 1.83
N VAL A 308 7.55 -10.55 1.35
CA VAL A 308 6.47 -9.75 0.81
C VAL A 308 5.17 -10.23 1.46
N ALA A 309 4.43 -9.30 2.05
CA ALA A 309 3.11 -9.55 2.59
C ALA A 309 2.12 -9.94 1.49
N GLY A 310 1.15 -10.76 1.85
CA GLY A 310 0.11 -11.25 0.98
C GLY A 310 -1.24 -11.23 1.67
N GLU A 311 -2.06 -12.23 1.38
CA GLU A 311 -3.42 -12.33 1.89
C GLU A 311 -3.51 -12.45 3.43
N PRO A 312 -4.50 -11.80 4.05
CA PRO A 312 -4.76 -11.93 5.48
C PRO A 312 -5.21 -13.36 5.82
N ILE A 313 -4.85 -13.81 7.02
CA ILE A 313 -5.30 -15.08 7.57
C ILE A 313 -6.47 -14.79 8.52
N ASN A 314 -7.69 -15.10 8.08
CA ASN A 314 -8.92 -14.75 8.78
C ASN A 314 -9.51 -15.91 9.61
N GLU A 315 -8.68 -16.87 10.01
CA GLU A 315 -9.08 -18.03 10.79
C GLU A 315 -7.99 -18.48 11.76
N GLY A 316 -8.35 -19.41 12.65
CA GLY A 316 -7.48 -19.95 13.68
C GLY A 316 -7.60 -19.24 15.02
N THR A 317 -6.64 -19.53 15.89
CA THR A 317 -6.54 -18.95 17.25
C THR A 317 -5.09 -18.60 17.53
N LEU A 318 -4.85 -17.45 18.15
CA LEU A 318 -3.53 -17.08 18.61
C LEU A 318 -3.28 -17.72 19.98
N GLU A 319 -2.21 -18.48 20.11
CA GLU A 319 -1.73 -18.99 21.39
C GLU A 319 -0.62 -18.09 21.92
N VAL A 320 -0.74 -17.71 23.20
CA VAL A 320 0.32 -17.10 23.98
C VAL A 320 1.06 -18.22 24.72
N VAL A 321 2.36 -18.32 24.52
CA VAL A 321 3.20 -19.40 25.04
C VAL A 321 4.30 -18.83 25.92
N SER A 322 4.36 -19.28 27.17
CA SER A 322 5.42 -18.91 28.12
C SER A 322 5.96 -20.15 28.81
N GLY A 323 7.29 -20.25 28.91
CA GLY A 323 7.96 -21.44 29.47
C GLY A 323 7.59 -22.75 28.75
N GLY A 324 7.28 -22.69 27.46
CA GLY A 324 6.85 -23.84 26.64
C GLY A 324 5.41 -24.31 26.89
N ARG A 325 4.61 -23.59 27.68
CA ARG A 325 3.19 -23.90 27.93
C ARG A 325 2.30 -22.81 27.36
N VAL A 326 1.15 -23.20 26.82
CA VAL A 326 0.11 -22.26 26.39
C VAL A 326 -0.52 -21.65 27.65
N THR A 327 -0.39 -20.34 27.80
CA THR A 327 -0.95 -19.58 28.94
C THR A 327 -2.27 -18.92 28.60
N GLU A 328 -2.50 -18.58 27.33
CA GLU A 328 -3.71 -17.92 26.86
C GLU A 328 -4.02 -18.32 25.41
N ARG A 329 -5.31 -18.32 25.07
CA ARG A 329 -5.82 -18.47 23.70
C ARG A 329 -6.67 -17.26 23.37
N VAL A 330 -6.26 -16.50 22.35
CA VAL A 330 -6.91 -15.27 21.93
C VAL A 330 -7.67 -15.55 20.63
N PRO A 331 -9.01 -15.34 20.60
CA PRO A 331 -9.79 -15.54 19.40
C PRO A 331 -9.57 -14.40 18.40
N LEU A 332 -9.76 -14.70 17.12
CA LEU A 332 -9.80 -13.67 16.08
C LEU A 332 -11.14 -12.93 16.18
N VAL A 333 -11.08 -11.60 16.32
CA VAL A 333 -12.28 -10.77 16.52
C VAL A 333 -12.33 -9.69 15.43
N PRO A 334 -13.50 -9.44 14.80
CA PRO A 334 -13.69 -8.29 13.94
C PRO A 334 -13.84 -7.00 14.78
N TYR A 335 -13.23 -5.91 14.34
CA TYR A 335 -13.19 -4.62 15.00
C TYR A 335 -13.68 -3.50 14.10
N ARG A 336 -14.17 -2.45 14.75
CA ARG A 336 -14.58 -1.17 14.17
C ARG A 336 -13.79 -0.05 14.84
N VAL A 337 -13.35 0.92 14.06
CA VAL A 337 -12.71 2.14 14.50
C VAL A 337 -13.73 3.27 14.48
N LYS A 338 -13.98 3.85 15.64
CA LYS A 338 -14.87 5.00 15.81
C LYS A 338 -14.03 6.25 16.08
N GLN A 339 -14.22 7.29 15.27
CA GLN A 339 -13.61 8.59 15.56
C GLN A 339 -14.29 9.22 16.77
N ILE A 340 -13.50 9.69 17.73
CA ILE A 340 -13.99 10.41 18.90
C ILE A 340 -14.28 11.86 18.48
N PRO A 341 -15.52 12.36 18.62
CA PRO A 341 -15.83 13.75 18.30
C PRO A 341 -15.13 14.71 19.28
N GLY A 342 -14.47 15.75 18.77
CA GLY A 342 -13.89 16.80 19.61
C GLY A 342 -12.67 17.50 19.00
N ALA A 343 -12.15 18.50 19.73
CA ALA A 343 -10.97 19.27 19.33
C ALA A 343 -9.66 18.44 19.39
N ALA A 344 -9.65 17.36 20.17
CA ALA A 344 -8.62 16.35 20.13
C ALA A 344 -9.06 15.24 19.15
N LEU A 345 -8.51 15.26 17.94
CA LEU A 345 -8.72 14.19 16.95
C LEU A 345 -8.24 12.86 17.57
N GLY A 346 -9.15 11.91 17.79
CA GLY A 346 -8.85 10.62 18.41
C GLY A 346 -9.73 9.49 17.86
N TYR A 347 -9.38 8.24 18.19
CA TYR A 347 -10.05 7.04 17.73
C TYR A 347 -10.26 6.06 18.90
N GLU A 348 -11.31 5.26 18.80
CA GLU A 348 -11.61 4.15 19.69
C GLU A 348 -11.80 2.89 18.85
N ILE A 349 -11.15 1.79 19.23
CA ILE A 349 -11.28 0.49 18.57
C ILE A 349 -12.25 -0.36 19.39
N LEU A 350 -13.37 -0.72 18.79
CA LEU A 350 -14.46 -1.46 19.41
C LEU A 350 -14.68 -2.79 18.68
N PRO A 351 -15.06 -3.87 19.36
CA PRO A 351 -15.55 -5.07 18.67
C PRO A 351 -16.69 -4.70 17.72
N PHE A 352 -16.68 -5.28 16.52
CA PHE A 352 -17.70 -5.04 15.52
C PHE A 352 -19.00 -5.77 15.89
N ASP A 353 -20.11 -5.02 15.93
CA ASP A 353 -21.46 -5.57 16.09
C ASP A 353 -22.27 -5.30 14.80
N PRO A 354 -22.64 -6.35 14.02
CA PRO A 354 -23.42 -6.17 12.81
C PRO A 354 -24.85 -5.66 13.06
N ASN A 355 -25.32 -5.66 14.31
CA ASN A 355 -26.64 -5.17 14.69
C ASN A 355 -26.65 -3.72 15.18
N ASP A 356 -25.49 -3.07 15.30
CA ASP A 356 -25.42 -1.66 15.67
C ASP A 356 -26.00 -0.80 14.52
N PRO A 357 -27.12 -0.07 14.75
CA PRO A 357 -27.76 0.75 13.71
C PRO A 357 -26.85 1.83 13.13
N GLY A 358 -25.80 2.22 13.85
CA GLY A 358 -24.83 3.21 13.42
C GLY A 358 -23.55 2.61 12.82
N ALA A 359 -23.46 1.28 12.65
CA ALA A 359 -22.26 0.61 12.13
C ALA A 359 -22.20 0.54 10.61
N PRO A 360 -20.98 0.60 10.03
CA PRO A 360 -20.78 0.22 8.65
C PRO A 360 -21.19 -1.24 8.45
N ARG A 361 -21.49 -1.60 7.20
CA ARG A 361 -21.94 -2.94 6.84
C ARG A 361 -20.90 -4.02 7.14
N ASP A 362 -19.62 -3.67 7.01
CA ASP A 362 -18.48 -4.56 7.18
C ASP A 362 -17.55 -4.02 8.28
N PRO A 363 -16.81 -4.89 9.01
CA PRO A 363 -15.82 -4.47 9.98
C PRO A 363 -14.63 -3.78 9.30
N ASP A 364 -13.96 -2.88 10.03
CA ASP A 364 -12.76 -2.20 9.53
C ASP A 364 -11.57 -3.16 9.41
N PHE A 365 -11.41 -4.07 10.38
CA PHE A 365 -10.42 -5.16 10.31
C PHE A 365 -10.76 -6.33 11.25
N ALA A 366 -10.06 -7.45 11.12
CA ALA A 366 -10.08 -8.56 12.08
C ALA A 366 -8.67 -8.83 12.61
N ALA A 367 -8.53 -9.06 13.92
CA ALA A 367 -7.23 -9.22 14.57
C ALA A 367 -7.32 -9.96 15.90
N TYR A 368 -6.17 -10.39 16.42
CA TYR A 368 -6.02 -10.89 17.79
C TYR A 368 -5.60 -9.76 18.72
N ARG A 369 -6.42 -9.44 19.71
CA ARG A 369 -6.11 -8.40 20.70
C ARG A 369 -5.24 -8.96 21.81
N ILE A 370 -4.02 -8.43 21.94
CA ILE A 370 -3.09 -8.76 23.02
C ILE A 370 -2.90 -7.54 23.93
N VAL A 371 -2.78 -7.79 25.24
CA VAL A 371 -2.44 -6.77 26.24
C VAL A 371 -1.07 -7.08 26.80
N LEU A 372 -0.13 -6.15 26.66
CA LEU A 372 1.22 -6.32 27.18
C LEU A 372 1.21 -6.12 28.70
N SER A 373 1.70 -7.10 29.46
CA SER A 373 1.72 -7.06 30.94
C SER A 373 3.15 -7.20 31.46
N ASP A 374 3.46 -6.45 32.51
CA ASP A 374 4.69 -6.57 33.29
C ASP A 374 4.83 -7.93 34.01
N GLN A 375 3.71 -8.62 34.28
CA GLN A 375 3.69 -9.98 34.83
C GLN A 375 4.19 -11.03 33.84
N LEU A 376 4.16 -10.71 32.54
CA LEU A 376 4.62 -11.58 31.47
C LEU A 376 5.62 -10.83 30.57
N PRO A 377 6.85 -10.59 31.06
CA PRO A 377 7.80 -9.70 30.39
C PRO A 377 8.36 -10.25 29.07
N ALA A 378 8.33 -11.57 28.88
CA ALA A 378 8.74 -12.24 27.65
C ALA A 378 7.90 -13.49 27.40
N TYR A 379 7.39 -13.65 26.19
CA TYR A 379 6.60 -14.79 25.75
C TYR A 379 6.64 -14.92 24.23
N GLU A 380 6.16 -16.04 23.70
CA GLU A 380 5.96 -16.26 22.28
C GLU A 380 4.47 -16.17 21.95
N VAL A 381 4.14 -15.60 20.79
CA VAL A 381 2.83 -15.77 20.17
C VAL A 381 2.95 -16.65 18.93
N ARG A 382 1.94 -17.45 18.66
CA ARG A 382 1.84 -18.26 17.43
C ARG A 382 0.39 -18.45 17.03
N VAL A 383 0.11 -18.57 15.74
CA VAL A 383 -1.24 -18.89 15.26
C VAL A 383 -1.37 -20.40 15.09
N VAL A 384 -2.48 -20.94 15.56
CA VAL A 384 -2.86 -22.34 15.41
C VAL A 384 -4.10 -22.42 14.53
N SER A 385 -4.08 -23.32 13.55
CA SER A 385 -5.22 -23.58 12.67
C SER A 385 -6.40 -24.17 13.43
N ASN A 386 -7.57 -24.21 12.79
CA ASN A 386 -8.76 -24.87 13.35
C ASN A 386 -8.55 -26.38 13.60
N GLU A 387 -7.55 -26.99 12.96
CA GLU A 387 -7.14 -28.39 13.13
C GLU A 387 -6.13 -28.59 14.27
N GLY A 388 -5.76 -27.52 14.99
CA GLY A 388 -4.81 -27.58 16.09
C GLY A 388 -3.33 -27.57 15.66
N GLN A 389 -3.02 -27.29 14.40
CA GLN A 389 -1.65 -27.24 13.90
C GLN A 389 -1.08 -25.82 13.95
N VAL A 390 0.15 -25.66 14.44
CA VAL A 390 0.83 -24.35 14.43
C VAL A 390 1.13 -23.94 12.99
N LEU A 391 0.69 -22.75 12.59
CA LEU A 391 0.96 -22.22 11.26
C LEU A 391 2.44 -21.91 11.11
N LEU A 392 3.02 -22.35 9.99
CA LEU A 392 4.46 -22.27 9.73
C LEU A 392 4.95 -20.81 9.78
N GLY A 393 5.95 -20.56 10.62
CA GLY A 393 6.57 -19.24 10.78
C GLY A 393 5.70 -18.21 11.48
N SER A 394 4.58 -18.60 12.10
CA SER A 394 3.75 -17.70 12.91
C SER A 394 4.36 -17.37 14.27
N GLN A 395 5.42 -18.07 14.70
CA GLN A 395 6.05 -17.77 15.98
C GLN A 395 6.66 -16.36 15.97
N ARG A 396 6.28 -15.51 16.93
CA ARG A 396 6.94 -14.24 17.20
C ARG A 396 7.23 -14.09 18.68
N GLN A 397 8.43 -13.65 18.98
CA GLN A 397 8.79 -13.28 20.35
C GLN A 397 8.12 -11.94 20.66
N THR A 398 7.54 -11.85 21.84
CA THR A 398 6.96 -10.62 22.38
C THR A 398 7.71 -10.26 23.65
N ARG A 399 8.18 -9.01 23.74
CA ARG A 399 8.87 -8.50 24.92
C ARG A 399 8.23 -7.21 25.41
N VAL A 400 7.95 -7.18 26.70
CA VAL A 400 7.45 -6.00 27.39
C VAL A 400 8.64 -5.25 27.98
N LEU A 401 8.86 -4.03 27.50
CA LEU A 401 9.98 -3.21 27.94
C LEU A 401 9.64 -2.58 29.29
N PRO A 402 10.43 -2.81 30.35
CA PRO A 402 10.16 -2.18 31.64
C PRO A 402 10.29 -0.67 31.51
N ARG A 403 9.43 0.08 32.19
CA ARG A 403 9.60 1.52 32.32
C ARG A 403 10.88 1.79 33.12
N VAL A 404 11.88 2.36 32.46
CA VAL A 404 13.10 2.79 33.16
C VAL A 404 12.81 4.10 33.86
N ASP A 405 13.00 4.15 35.18
CA ASP A 405 12.85 5.39 35.92
C ASP A 405 13.89 6.41 35.44
N LEU A 406 13.42 7.55 34.95
CA LEU A 406 14.27 8.64 34.47
C LEU A 406 15.26 9.09 35.55
N ARG A 407 14.89 9.01 36.84
CA ARG A 407 15.79 9.33 37.96
C ARG A 407 17.03 8.44 37.96
N LEU A 408 16.87 7.15 37.68
CA LEU A 408 17.97 6.19 37.57
C LEU A 408 18.86 6.47 36.36
N LEU A 409 18.28 6.86 35.22
CA LEU A 409 19.05 7.27 34.03
C LEU A 409 19.83 8.57 34.27
N LEU A 410 19.29 9.50 35.07
CA LEU A 410 19.95 10.77 35.43
C LEU A 410 21.04 10.62 36.50
N LEU A 411 21.05 9.53 37.28
CA LEU A 411 22.12 9.26 38.25
C LEU A 411 23.46 8.99 37.56
N LEU A 412 23.47 8.23 36.46
CA LEU A 412 24.69 7.90 35.69
C LEU A 412 25.50 9.13 35.24
N PRO A 413 24.92 10.13 34.56
CA PRO A 413 25.63 11.35 34.19
C PRO A 413 25.90 12.29 35.38
N ALA A 414 25.25 12.10 36.53
CA ALA A 414 25.53 12.86 37.75
C ALA A 414 26.80 12.36 38.49
N ILE A 415 27.24 11.12 38.25
CA ILE A 415 28.43 10.54 38.90
C ILE A 415 29.69 11.40 38.68
N PRO A 416 30.05 11.84 37.46
CA PRO A 416 31.20 12.73 37.24
C PRO A 416 31.08 14.08 37.96
N LEU A 417 29.86 14.63 38.07
CA LEU A 417 29.62 15.90 38.75
C LEU A 417 29.84 15.77 40.26
N VAL A 418 29.34 14.69 40.86
CA VAL A 418 29.54 14.38 42.28
C VAL A 418 31.02 14.09 42.57
N LEU A 419 31.68 13.30 41.73
CA LEU A 419 33.12 13.03 41.84
C LEU A 419 33.95 14.32 41.70
N GLY A 420 33.61 15.17 40.73
CA GLY A 420 34.24 16.48 40.54
C GLY A 420 34.10 17.38 41.76
N TRP A 421 32.88 17.47 42.32
CA TRP A 421 32.62 18.21 43.55
C TRP A 421 33.41 17.65 44.74
N LEU A 422 33.48 16.32 44.88
CA LEU A 422 34.24 15.66 45.95
C LEU A 422 35.74 15.97 45.84
N VAL A 423 36.31 15.92 44.63
CA VAL A 423 37.72 16.27 44.39
C VAL A 423 37.98 17.74 44.71
N MET A 424 37.09 18.66 44.31
CA MET A 424 37.24 20.10 44.61
C MET A 424 37.18 20.38 46.11
N THR A 425 36.28 19.73 46.85
CA THR A 425 36.14 19.91 48.30
C THR A 425 37.33 19.31 49.07
N LEU A 426 37.85 18.15 48.64
CA LEU A 426 39.05 17.55 49.21
C LEU A 426 40.32 18.40 48.94
N ARG A 427 40.47 18.96 47.73
CA ARG A 427 41.57 19.89 47.42
C ARG A 427 41.53 21.15 48.28
N ARG A 428 40.35 21.74 48.50
CA ARG A 428 40.18 22.94 49.34
C ARG A 428 40.60 22.72 50.79
N LYS A 429 40.42 21.50 51.33
CA LYS A 429 40.83 21.16 52.71
C LYS A 429 42.34 20.96 52.86
N GLN A 430 43.05 20.63 51.79
CA GLN A 430 44.52 20.53 51.79
C GLN A 430 45.21 21.90 51.65
N THR A 431 44.47 22.92 51.21
CA THR A 431 44.95 24.31 51.11
C THR A 431 44.33 25.17 52.20
N SER A 432 44.60 24.88 53.48
CA SER A 432 44.41 25.86 54.57
C SER A 432 45.72 26.64 54.79
N PRO A 433 45.67 27.97 54.95
CA PRO A 433 46.86 28.81 54.93
C PRO A 433 47.70 28.67 56.20
N VAL A 434 49.02 28.68 56.00
CA VAL A 434 50.07 28.90 57.01
C VAL A 434 49.70 30.11 57.87
N GLN A 435 49.66 29.93 59.20
CA GLN A 435 49.54 31.03 60.16
C GLN A 435 50.75 31.97 60.01
N VAL A 436 50.49 33.23 59.66
CA VAL A 436 51.45 34.31 59.90
C VAL A 436 51.16 34.85 61.30
N VAL A 437 52.07 34.56 62.22
CA VAL A 437 52.12 35.15 63.57
C VAL A 437 52.67 36.57 63.44
N ALA A 438 51.99 37.54 64.03
CA ALA A 438 52.51 38.87 64.35
C ALA A 438 52.43 39.07 65.87
#